data_AF-A0A2X2UZ34-F1
#
_entry.id   AF-A0A2X2UZ34-F1
#
_cell.length_a   1.000
_cell.length_b   1.000
_cell.length_c   1.000
_cell.angle_alpha   90.00
_cell.angle_beta   90.00
_cell.angle_gamma   90.00
#
_symmetry.space_group_name_H-M   'P 1'
#
loop_
_entity.id
_entity.type
_entity.pdbx_description
1 polymer ?
#
loop_
_entity_poly.entity_id
_entity_poly.type
_entity_poly.pdbx_seq_one_letter_code
_entity_poly.pdbx_strand_id
1 'polypeptide(L)'
;MTTVQLQAPATTRKFWSGMALFCIALLIAPVVASQLGGNYWVRVIDFALLYIMLALGLNIVVGYTGLLDMGFIAFYAVGAYLAALLASPHLSEVFPILTVWFPDGLHTSYLLIVPAAALVAAVCGILLGAPTLKLRGDYLAIVTLGFGEIIRILMRNLDRPVNITNGGQRHHRRGYA
;
A
#
# COMPACT_ATOMS: atom_id res chain seq x y z
N MET A 1 -15.24 6.05 53.23
CA MET A 1 -15.67 6.44 51.87
C MET A 1 -14.57 7.30 51.27
N THR A 2 -13.60 6.70 50.57
CA THR A 2 -12.52 7.41 49.86
C THR A 2 -12.78 7.32 48.37
N THR A 3 -13.23 8.42 47.77
CA THR A 3 -13.42 8.51 46.32
C THR A 3 -12.06 8.62 45.64
N VAL A 4 -11.63 7.56 44.96
CA VAL A 4 -10.48 7.59 44.05
C VAL A 4 -10.80 8.55 42.91
N GLN A 5 -10.15 9.71 42.90
CA GLN A 5 -10.25 10.71 41.84
C GLN A 5 -9.47 10.22 40.60
N LEU A 6 -10.17 9.87 39.53
CA LEU A 6 -9.57 9.53 38.24
C LEU A 6 -9.12 10.81 37.54
N GLN A 7 -7.84 11.14 37.65
CA GLN A 7 -7.26 12.31 36.98
C GLN A 7 -6.98 11.97 35.51
N ALA A 8 -7.71 12.61 34.59
CA ALA A 8 -7.49 12.47 33.15
C ALA A 8 -6.10 13.04 32.75
N PRO A 9 -5.35 12.39 31.85
CA PRO A 9 -4.02 12.85 31.47
C PRO A 9 -4.12 14.22 30.76
N ALA A 10 -3.40 15.21 31.27
CA ALA A 10 -3.35 16.55 30.70
C ALA A 10 -2.70 16.51 29.30
N THR A 11 -3.52 16.63 28.25
CA THR A 11 -3.04 16.77 26.88
C THR A 11 -2.36 18.13 26.71
N THR A 12 -1.04 18.13 26.84
CA THR A 12 -0.22 19.35 26.87
C THR A 12 -0.18 20.01 25.49
N ARG A 13 -0.54 21.30 25.40
CA ARG A 13 -0.54 22.13 24.16
C ARG A 13 0.78 22.10 23.38
N LYS A 14 1.92 21.85 24.06
CA LYS A 14 3.26 21.70 23.46
C LYS A 14 3.42 20.42 22.62
N PHE A 15 2.69 19.36 22.96
CA PHE A 15 2.66 18.11 22.19
C PHE A 15 2.00 18.33 20.83
N TRP A 16 0.87 19.04 20.80
CA TRP A 16 0.16 19.40 19.57
C TRP A 16 0.98 20.33 18.69
N SER A 17 1.68 21.32 19.27
CA SER A 17 2.56 22.20 18.48
C SER A 17 3.77 21.47 17.91
N GLY A 18 4.37 20.53 18.65
CA GLY A 18 5.48 19.70 18.15
C GLY A 18 5.05 18.78 17.01
N MET A 19 3.87 18.17 17.14
CA MET A 19 3.30 17.29 16.11
C MET A 19 2.96 18.06 14.82
N ALA A 20 2.38 19.27 14.94
CA ALA A 20 2.13 20.13 13.79
C ALA A 20 3.42 20.54 13.06
N LEU A 21 4.48 20.88 13.81
CA LEU A 21 5.76 21.29 13.25
C LEU A 21 6.47 20.13 12.52
N PHE A 22 6.35 18.91 13.05
CA PHE A 22 6.84 17.70 12.40
C PHE A 22 6.08 17.39 11.10
N CYS A 23 4.75 17.50 11.10
CA CYS A 23 3.94 17.33 9.90
C CYS A 23 4.28 18.37 8.82
N ILE A 24 4.51 19.63 9.20
CA ILE A 24 4.90 20.70 8.28
C ILE A 24 6.29 20.42 7.70
N ALA A 25 7.24 19.96 8.52
CA ALA A 25 8.58 19.60 8.05
C ALA A 25 8.54 18.45 7.02
N LEU A 26 7.70 17.44 7.24
CA LEU A 26 7.49 16.34 6.29
C LEU A 26 6.88 16.81 4.96
N LEU A 27 6.01 17.83 4.99
CA LEU A 27 5.39 18.41 3.79
C LEU A 27 6.37 19.26 2.96
N ILE A 28 7.32 19.93 3.62
CA ILE A 28 8.30 20.81 2.97
C ILE A 28 9.54 20.03 2.48
N ALA A 29 9.85 18.90 3.12
CA ALA A 29 11.00 18.06 2.79
C ALA A 29 11.13 17.69 1.29
N PRO A 30 10.07 17.22 0.57
CA PRO A 30 10.20 16.88 -0.85
C PRO A 30 10.42 18.10 -1.76
N VAL A 31 9.89 19.27 -1.39
CA VAL A 31 10.06 20.53 -2.14
C VAL A 31 11.48 21.07 -1.99
N VAL A 32 12.08 20.94 -0.81
CA VAL A 32 13.47 21.35 -0.58
C VAL A 32 14.43 20.34 -1.23
N ALA A 33 14.11 19.05 -1.18
CA ALA A 33 14.90 17.99 -1.81
C ALA A 33 14.91 18.09 -3.34
N SER A 34 13.80 18.52 -3.97
CA SER A 34 13.76 18.70 -5.44
C SER A 34 14.71 19.80 -5.92
N GLN A 35 14.95 20.83 -5.10
CA GLN A 35 15.78 21.98 -5.44
C GLN A 35 17.29 21.76 -5.21
N LEU A 36 17.67 20.77 -4.39
CA LEU A 36 19.06 20.56 -3.97
C LEU A 36 19.82 19.46 -4.74
N GLY A 37 19.12 18.51 -5.39
CA GLY A 37 19.80 17.39 -6.04
C GLY A 37 18.99 16.55 -7.04
N GLY A 38 17.86 17.08 -7.54
CA GLY A 38 17.05 16.44 -8.58
C GLY A 38 16.19 15.25 -8.11
N ASN A 39 15.56 14.55 -9.07
CA ASN A 39 14.54 13.50 -8.85
C ASN A 39 15.01 12.29 -8.01
N TYR A 40 16.33 12.10 -7.82
CA TYR A 40 16.87 10.98 -7.05
C TYR A 40 16.53 11.10 -5.56
N TRP A 41 16.78 12.27 -4.95
CA TRP A 41 16.54 12.48 -3.52
C TRP A 41 15.06 12.41 -3.17
N VAL A 42 14.19 12.93 -4.05
CA VAL A 42 12.74 12.82 -3.90
C VAL A 42 12.32 11.35 -3.86
N ARG A 43 12.82 10.51 -4.79
CA ARG A 43 12.51 9.07 -4.80
C ARG A 43 13.01 8.32 -3.57
N VAL A 44 14.20 8.67 -3.06
CA VAL A 44 14.73 8.07 -1.82
C VAL A 44 13.84 8.43 -0.62
N ILE A 45 13.42 9.69 -0.53
CA ILE A 45 12.51 10.16 0.52
C ILE A 45 11.15 9.46 0.40
N ASP A 46 10.60 9.33 -0.81
CA ASP A 46 9.33 8.62 -1.04
C ASP A 46 9.39 7.17 -0.54
N PHE A 47 10.45 6.43 -0.88
CA PHE A 47 10.63 5.06 -0.39
C PHE A 47 10.83 5.01 1.13
N ALA A 48 11.55 5.96 1.71
CA ALA A 48 11.74 6.03 3.16
C ALA A 48 10.41 6.26 3.88
N LEU A 49 9.61 7.25 3.45
CA LEU A 49 8.29 7.52 4.02
C LEU A 49 7.34 6.32 3.86
N LEU A 50 7.39 5.67 2.70
CA LEU A 50 6.60 4.47 2.43
C LEU A 50 6.94 3.35 3.42
N TYR A 51 8.22 3.05 3.63
CA TYR A 51 8.64 2.02 4.57
C TYR A 51 8.35 2.40 6.03
N ILE A 52 8.44 3.67 6.39
CA ILE A 52 8.01 4.16 7.72
C ILE A 52 6.51 3.90 7.92
N MET A 53 5.68 4.22 6.93
CA MET A 53 4.24 3.99 7.02
C MET A 53 3.90 2.50 7.10
N LEU A 54 4.61 1.65 6.36
CA LEU A 54 4.48 0.19 6.47
C LEU A 54 4.91 -0.33 7.84
N ALA A 55 6.03 0.16 8.37
CA ALA A 55 6.51 -0.24 9.70
C ALA A 55 5.54 0.16 10.81
N LEU A 56 4.96 1.37 10.73
CA LEU A 56 3.92 1.82 11.67
C LEU A 56 2.65 0.97 11.57
N GLY A 57 2.21 0.63 10.35
CA GLY A 57 1.07 -0.25 10.14
C GLY A 57 1.28 -1.63 10.75
N LEU A 58 2.45 -2.24 10.52
CA LEU A 58 2.81 -3.52 11.11
C LEU A 58 2.91 -3.44 12.65
N ASN A 59 3.46 -2.35 13.19
CA ASN A 59 3.58 -2.15 14.63
C ASN A 59 2.20 -2.08 15.32
N ILE A 60 1.21 -1.46 14.66
CA ILE A 60 -0.17 -1.43 15.16
C ILE A 60 -0.75 -2.86 15.14
N VAL A 61 -0.65 -3.57 14.01
CA VAL A 61 -1.25 -4.92 13.90
C VAL A 61 -0.65 -5.88 14.91
N VAL A 62 0.68 -6.00 14.95
CA VAL A 62 1.37 -6.93 15.87
C VAL A 62 1.25 -6.45 17.32
N GLY A 63 1.37 -5.15 17.56
CA GLY A 63 1.33 -4.56 18.89
C GLY A 63 -0.03 -4.67 19.58
N TYR A 64 -1.14 -4.52 18.84
CA TYR A 64 -2.49 -4.62 19.42
C TYR A 64 -3.05 -6.05 19.43
N THR A 65 -2.71 -6.89 18.43
CA THR A 65 -3.26 -8.25 18.35
C THR A 65 -2.41 -9.30 19.05
N GLY A 66 -1.12 -9.02 19.29
CA GLY A 66 -0.17 -9.98 19.87
C GLY A 66 0.11 -11.19 18.98
N LEU A 67 -0.33 -11.16 17.72
CA LEU A 67 -0.14 -12.23 16.73
C LEU A 67 0.81 -11.76 15.63
N LEU A 68 1.59 -12.71 15.11
CA LEU A 68 2.53 -12.45 14.02
C LEU A 68 1.78 -12.38 12.68
N ASP A 69 1.79 -11.22 12.02
CA ASP A 69 1.29 -11.05 10.65
C ASP A 69 2.45 -10.95 9.66
N MET A 70 2.64 -12.00 8.86
CA MET A 70 3.66 -12.06 7.80
C MET A 70 3.09 -11.68 6.42
N GLY A 71 1.77 -11.48 6.32
CA GLY A 71 1.04 -11.21 5.08
C GLY A 71 0.82 -9.72 4.83
N PHE A 72 1.19 -8.85 5.78
CA PHE A 72 1.01 -7.40 5.70
C PHE A 72 1.47 -6.78 4.37
N ILE A 73 2.64 -7.20 3.88
CA ILE A 73 3.23 -6.69 2.62
C ILE A 73 2.40 -7.09 1.40
N ALA A 74 1.68 -8.20 1.43
CA ALA A 74 0.83 -8.61 0.32
C ALA A 74 -0.39 -7.71 0.14
N PHE A 75 -1.01 -7.23 1.22
CA PHE A 75 -2.10 -6.25 1.12
C PHE A 75 -1.63 -4.92 0.56
N TYR A 76 -0.45 -4.46 1.01
CA TYR A 76 0.22 -3.30 0.43
C TYR A 76 0.47 -3.51 -1.07
N ALA A 77 1.01 -4.66 -1.46
CA ALA A 77 1.33 -4.96 -2.85
C ALA A 77 0.07 -4.99 -3.73
N VAL A 78 -1.04 -5.57 -3.25
CA VAL A 78 -2.32 -5.61 -4.01
C VAL A 78 -2.83 -4.19 -4.27
N GLY A 79 -2.84 -3.33 -3.25
CA GLY A 79 -3.28 -1.95 -3.40
C GLY A 79 -2.37 -1.13 -4.32
N ALA A 80 -1.04 -1.23 -4.14
CA ALA A 80 -0.06 -0.54 -4.97
C ALA A 80 -0.14 -0.99 -6.43
N TYR A 81 -0.35 -2.29 -6.66
CA TYR A 81 -0.45 -2.86 -8.00
C TYR A 81 -1.75 -2.45 -8.70
N LEU A 82 -2.87 -2.41 -7.98
CA LEU A 82 -4.13 -1.87 -8.51
C LEU A 82 -4.00 -0.38 -8.84
N ALA A 83 -3.38 0.41 -7.95
CA ALA A 83 -3.12 1.83 -8.21
C ALA A 83 -2.20 2.03 -9.43
N ALA A 84 -1.16 1.21 -9.58
CA ALA A 84 -0.27 1.23 -10.74
C ALA A 84 -0.99 0.79 -12.03
N LEU A 85 -1.90 -0.17 -11.95
CA LEU A 85 -2.73 -0.59 -13.07
C LEU A 85 -3.68 0.51 -13.52
N LEU A 86 -4.42 1.11 -12.57
CA LEU A 86 -5.33 2.21 -12.83
C LEU A 86 -4.58 3.46 -13.33
N ALA A 87 -3.33 3.66 -12.95
CA ALA A 87 -2.51 4.75 -13.48
C ALA A 87 -1.88 4.44 -14.85
N SER A 88 -1.94 3.19 -15.32
CA SER A 88 -1.26 2.76 -16.55
C SER A 88 -2.17 2.87 -17.79
N PRO A 89 -1.67 3.44 -18.91
CA PRO A 89 -2.40 3.51 -20.18
C PRO A 89 -2.75 2.13 -20.79
N HIS A 90 -2.14 1.04 -20.32
CA HIS A 90 -2.48 -0.31 -20.79
C HIS A 90 -3.90 -0.75 -20.42
N LEU A 91 -4.46 -0.24 -19.31
CA LEU A 91 -5.82 -0.64 -18.91
C LEU A 91 -6.90 -0.09 -19.85
N SER A 92 -6.67 1.09 -20.44
CA SER A 92 -7.57 1.66 -21.45
C SER A 92 -7.60 0.86 -22.76
N GLU A 93 -6.56 0.09 -23.07
CA GLU A 93 -6.53 -0.80 -24.25
C GLU A 93 -7.26 -2.12 -24.00
N VAL A 94 -7.20 -2.65 -22.78
CA VAL A 94 -7.80 -3.95 -22.41
C VAL A 94 -9.29 -3.82 -22.04
N PHE A 95 -9.72 -2.72 -21.43
CA PHE A 95 -11.10 -2.51 -21.01
C PHE A 95 -11.71 -1.24 -21.63
N PRO A 96 -12.37 -1.36 -22.80
CA PRO A 96 -13.03 -0.23 -23.47
C PRO A 96 -14.24 0.34 -22.71
N ILE A 97 -14.69 -0.29 -21.63
CA ILE A 97 -15.71 0.32 -20.76
C ILE A 97 -15.13 1.51 -19.97
N LEU A 98 -13.85 1.46 -19.60
CA LEU A 98 -13.20 2.50 -18.78
C LEU A 98 -12.94 3.79 -19.56
N THR A 99 -12.83 3.71 -20.89
CA THR A 99 -12.69 4.88 -21.78
C THR A 99 -14.00 5.66 -21.93
N VAL A 100 -15.17 5.02 -21.72
CA VAL A 100 -16.49 5.68 -21.78
C VAL A 100 -16.72 6.59 -20.57
N TRP A 101 -16.19 6.24 -19.39
CA TRP A 101 -16.34 7.03 -18.17
C TRP A 101 -15.23 8.08 -17.97
N PHE A 102 -14.09 7.94 -18.65
CA PHE A 102 -12.92 8.84 -18.52
C PHE A 102 -12.32 9.20 -19.90
N PRO A 103 -12.92 10.18 -20.61
CA PRO A 103 -12.54 10.52 -21.99
C PRO A 103 -11.20 11.28 -22.16
N ASP A 104 -10.71 11.99 -21.13
CA ASP A 104 -9.45 12.78 -21.20
C ASP A 104 -8.20 12.03 -20.67
N GLY A 105 -8.31 10.71 -20.49
CA GLY A 105 -7.26 9.88 -19.92
C GLY A 105 -7.17 9.95 -18.39
N LEU A 106 -6.59 8.90 -17.79
CA LEU A 106 -6.39 8.72 -16.34
C LEU A 106 -5.35 9.69 -15.73
N HIS A 107 -5.12 10.84 -16.34
CA HIS A 107 -4.16 11.85 -15.88
C HIS A 107 -4.80 12.94 -15.01
N THR A 108 -6.13 13.09 -15.00
CA THR A 108 -6.76 14.33 -14.49
C THR A 108 -7.23 14.27 -13.03
N SER A 109 -7.17 13.13 -12.33
CA SER A 109 -7.41 13.12 -10.87
C SER A 109 -6.84 11.91 -10.14
N TYR A 110 -5.62 12.06 -9.61
CA TYR A 110 -5.10 11.21 -8.53
C TYR A 110 -6.13 11.04 -7.39
N LEU A 111 -6.91 12.09 -7.13
CA LEU A 111 -8.01 12.11 -6.15
C LEU A 111 -9.12 11.07 -6.39
N LEU A 112 -9.30 10.57 -7.61
CA LEU A 112 -10.34 9.60 -7.95
C LEU A 112 -9.77 8.18 -8.07
N ILE A 113 -8.50 8.08 -8.51
CA ILE A 113 -7.75 6.83 -8.55
C ILE A 113 -7.52 6.28 -7.14
N VAL A 114 -7.15 7.13 -6.18
CA VAL A 114 -6.90 6.73 -4.79
C VAL A 114 -8.12 6.07 -4.13
N PRO A 115 -9.33 6.66 -4.11
CA PRO A 115 -10.50 6.02 -3.50
C PRO A 115 -10.97 4.79 -4.28
N ALA A 116 -10.87 4.78 -5.61
CA ALA A 116 -11.22 3.61 -6.41
C ALA A 116 -10.28 2.43 -6.12
N ALA A 117 -8.97 2.67 -6.11
CA ALA A 117 -7.97 1.66 -5.74
C ALA A 117 -8.14 1.21 -4.28
N ALA A 118 -8.45 2.13 -3.37
CA ALA A 118 -8.71 1.82 -1.96
C ALA A 118 -9.97 0.95 -1.80
N LEU A 119 -11.05 1.20 -2.55
CA LEU A 119 -12.26 0.38 -2.54
C LEU A 119 -11.98 -1.04 -3.02
N VAL A 120 -11.29 -1.19 -4.16
CA VAL A 120 -10.96 -2.53 -4.68
C VAL A 120 -9.99 -3.25 -3.73
N ALA A 121 -9.00 -2.55 -3.17
CA ALA A 121 -8.10 -3.11 -2.17
C ALA A 121 -8.85 -3.53 -0.90
N ALA A 122 -9.84 -2.76 -0.44
CA ALA A 122 -10.68 -3.11 0.70
C ALA A 122 -11.52 -4.35 0.42
N VAL A 123 -12.11 -4.48 -0.77
CA VAL A 123 -12.87 -5.67 -1.15
C VAL A 123 -11.96 -6.91 -1.20
N CYS A 124 -10.80 -6.83 -1.83
CA CYS A 124 -9.81 -7.91 -1.80
C CYS A 124 -9.37 -8.23 -0.37
N GLY A 125 -9.13 -7.22 0.45
CA GLY A 125 -8.77 -7.36 1.85
C GLY A 125 -9.83 -8.07 2.69
N ILE A 126 -11.12 -7.77 2.47
CA ILE A 126 -12.23 -8.45 3.16
C ILE A 126 -12.34 -9.90 2.71
N LEU A 127 -12.30 -10.16 1.40
CA LEU A 127 -12.40 -11.51 0.85
C LEU A 127 -11.27 -12.43 1.38
N LEU A 128 -10.07 -11.87 1.55
CA LEU A 128 -8.89 -12.60 2.02
C LEU A 128 -8.75 -12.61 3.56
N GLY A 129 -9.23 -11.57 4.24
CA GLY A 129 -9.20 -11.47 5.70
C GLY A 129 -10.28 -12.32 6.39
N ALA A 130 -11.45 -12.47 5.77
CA ALA A 130 -12.55 -13.31 6.28
C ALA A 130 -12.12 -14.76 6.63
N PRO A 131 -11.36 -15.49 5.77
CA PRO A 131 -10.93 -16.84 6.11
C PRO A 131 -9.84 -16.90 7.20
N THR A 132 -8.97 -15.89 7.33
CA THR A 132 -7.84 -15.93 8.29
C THR A 132 -8.28 -15.67 9.73
N LEU A 133 -9.40 -14.97 9.94
CA LEU A 133 -10.01 -14.72 11.27
C LEU A 133 -10.35 -16.01 12.06
N LYS A 134 -10.45 -17.16 11.41
CA LYS A 134 -10.74 -18.45 12.05
C LYS A 134 -9.50 -19.15 12.62
N LEU A 135 -8.30 -18.63 12.34
CA LEU A 135 -7.02 -19.20 12.76
C LEU A 135 -6.46 -18.40 13.94
N ARG A 136 -5.73 -19.07 14.85
CA ARG A 136 -5.13 -18.44 16.04
C ARG A 136 -3.65 -18.82 16.14
N GLY A 137 -2.86 -17.91 16.72
CA GLY A 137 -1.45 -18.16 17.04
C GLY A 137 -0.62 -18.52 15.80
N ASP A 138 0.10 -19.64 15.89
CA ASP A 138 1.07 -20.09 14.88
C ASP A 138 0.42 -20.45 13.53
N TYR A 139 -0.84 -20.91 13.56
CA TYR A 139 -1.57 -21.22 12.33
C TYR A 139 -1.88 -19.96 11.52
N LEU A 140 -2.09 -18.82 12.18
CA LEU A 140 -2.30 -17.54 11.52
C LEU A 140 -1.00 -17.08 10.84
N ALA A 141 0.14 -17.24 11.51
CA ALA A 141 1.46 -16.86 10.97
C ALA A 141 1.82 -17.65 9.70
N ILE A 142 1.60 -18.97 9.70
CA ILE A 142 1.90 -19.82 8.54
C ILE A 142 1.02 -19.44 7.34
N VAL A 143 -0.28 -19.22 7.57
CA VAL A 143 -1.21 -18.89 6.49
C VAL A 143 -0.96 -17.51 5.91
N THR A 144 -0.59 -16.53 6.74
CA THR A 144 -0.25 -15.18 6.24
C THR A 144 1.03 -15.16 5.42
N LEU A 145 2.03 -15.98 5.77
CA LEU A 145 3.24 -16.17 4.97
C LEU A 145 2.92 -16.84 3.62
N GLY A 146 2.14 -17.92 3.64
CA GLY A 146 1.69 -18.62 2.43
C GLY A 146 0.90 -17.69 1.50
N PHE A 147 -0.01 -16.89 2.05
CA PHE A 147 -0.72 -15.85 1.31
C PHE A 147 0.22 -14.81 0.70
N GLY A 148 1.22 -14.35 1.47
CA GLY A 148 2.25 -13.45 0.99
C GLY A 148 2.97 -13.97 -0.26
N GLU A 149 3.35 -15.24 -0.24
CA GLU A 149 4.03 -15.89 -1.38
C GLU A 149 3.07 -16.10 -2.56
N ILE A 150 1.81 -16.45 -2.33
CA ILE A 150 0.80 -16.58 -3.39
C ILE A 150 0.65 -15.25 -4.14
N ILE A 151 0.52 -14.12 -3.43
CA ILE A 151 0.39 -12.80 -4.05
C ILE A 151 1.63 -12.43 -4.85
N ARG A 152 2.83 -12.74 -4.33
CA ARG A 152 4.09 -12.51 -5.05
C ARG A 152 4.16 -13.32 -6.35
N ILE A 153 3.75 -14.58 -6.33
CA ILE A 153 3.70 -15.44 -7.51
C ILE A 153 2.63 -14.93 -8.48
N LEU A 154 1.47 -14.55 -7.99
CA LEU A 154 0.35 -14.02 -8.77
C LEU A 154 0.79 -12.76 -9.54
N MET A 155 1.34 -11.75 -8.85
CA MET A 155 1.82 -10.51 -9.46
C MET A 155 2.92 -10.73 -10.49
N ARG A 156 3.75 -11.75 -10.30
CA ARG A 156 4.82 -12.09 -11.24
C ARG A 156 4.30 -12.78 -12.50
N ASN A 157 3.19 -13.53 -12.40
CA ASN A 157 2.61 -14.34 -13.48
C ASN A 157 1.28 -13.79 -14.01
N LEU A 158 0.98 -12.51 -13.79
CA LEU A 158 -0.26 -11.86 -14.29
C LEU A 158 -0.27 -11.62 -15.82
N ASP A 159 0.66 -12.24 -16.55
CA ASP A 159 0.66 -12.35 -18.01
C ASP A 159 -0.23 -13.47 -18.56
N ARG A 160 -0.63 -14.46 -17.74
CA ARG A 160 -1.38 -15.65 -18.17
C ARG A 160 -2.53 -15.97 -17.22
N PRO A 161 -3.73 -16.38 -17.69
CA PRO A 161 -4.19 -16.61 -19.07
C PRO A 161 -4.77 -15.38 -19.80
N VAL A 162 -5.05 -14.28 -19.10
CA VAL A 162 -5.44 -12.98 -19.68
C VAL A 162 -4.36 -11.95 -19.33
N ASN A 163 -3.83 -11.25 -20.33
CA ASN A 163 -2.69 -10.35 -20.16
C ASN A 163 -3.16 -8.98 -19.65
N ILE A 164 -3.28 -8.84 -18.33
CA ILE A 164 -3.79 -7.61 -17.70
C ILE A 164 -2.67 -6.56 -17.56
N THR A 165 -1.41 -6.97 -17.39
CA THR A 165 -0.33 -6.04 -16.99
C THR A 165 1.01 -6.25 -17.71
N ASN A 166 1.05 -7.07 -18.76
CA ASN A 166 2.26 -7.51 -19.47
C ASN A 166 3.22 -8.41 -18.67
N GLY A 167 2.90 -8.70 -17.40
CA GLY A 167 3.66 -9.55 -16.47
C GLY A 167 5.16 -9.26 -16.35
N GLY A 168 5.88 -10.13 -15.63
CA GLY A 168 7.34 -10.11 -15.64
C GLY A 168 7.85 -10.71 -16.95
N GLN A 169 8.03 -9.88 -17.99
CA GLN A 169 8.60 -10.32 -19.26
C GLN A 169 9.99 -10.93 -19.05
N ARG A 170 10.06 -12.26 -18.92
CA ARG A 170 11.32 -12.97 -18.98
C ARG A 170 11.83 -12.81 -20.41
N HIS A 171 12.86 -12.00 -20.62
CA HIS A 171 13.60 -11.96 -21.88
C HIS A 171 14.15 -13.36 -22.17
N HIS A 172 13.38 -14.14 -22.92
CA HIS A 172 13.83 -15.39 -23.51
C HIS A 172 14.60 -15.03 -24.78
N ARG A 173 15.84 -14.55 -24.65
CA ARG A 173 16.80 -14.65 -25.75
C ARG A 173 17.20 -16.12 -25.87
N ARG A 174 16.39 -16.92 -26.56
CA ARG A 174 16.86 -18.09 -27.29
C ARG A 174 16.98 -17.69 -28.75
N GLY A 175 18.15 -17.16 -29.09
CA GLY A 175 18.64 -17.19 -30.46
C GLY A 175 19.65 -18.33 -30.55
N TYR A 176 19.21 -19.48 -31.04
CA TYR A 176 20.09 -20.40 -31.73
C TYR A 176 20.03 -20.00 -33.21
N ALA A 177 21.11 -19.43 -33.71
CA ALA A 177 21.55 -19.42 -35.09
C ALA A 177 23.04 -19.07 -35.08
#